data_AF-A0A1A0MJ86-F1
#
_entry.id   AF-A0A1A0MJ86-F1
#
_cell.length_a   1.000
_cell.length_b   1.000
_cell.length_c   1.000
_cell.angle_alpha   90.00
_cell.angle_beta   90.00
_cell.angle_gamma   90.00
#
_symmetry.space_group_name_H-M   'P 1'
#
loop_
_entity.id
_entity.type
_entity.pdbx_description
1 polymer ?
#
loop_
_entity_poly.entity_id
_entity_poly.type
_entity_poly.pdbx_seq_one_letter_code
_entity_poly.pdbx_strand_id
1 'polypeptide(L)'
;MPYPLGPTHPSNLKCLCRFHHLLKTFWNGRGGWCDRQLPDGTIIWTAPTGHTYTTYPGALHLFPSLCTPTATLWPADPPEVMPAEGREVMMPQRRHTRAENTTKAIAAERRLNDDLVAERNKPPPF
;
A
#
# COMPACT_ATOMS: atom_id res chain seq x y z
N MET A 1 0.73 -14.28 4.58
CA MET A 1 0.33 -12.85 4.48
C MET A 1 1.41 -12.00 5.16
N PRO A 2 2.02 -11.02 4.50
CA PRO A 2 2.78 -10.02 5.25
C PRO A 2 2.48 -8.59 4.75
N TYR A 3 2.60 -7.50 5.50
CA TYR A 3 2.58 -7.20 6.94
C TYR A 3 1.83 -5.84 7.02
N PRO A 4 1.03 -5.54 8.05
CA PRO A 4 0.72 -6.37 9.21
C PRO A 4 -0.43 -7.37 8.99
N LEU A 5 -1.33 -7.18 8.00
CA LEU A 5 -2.35 -8.14 7.52
C LEU A 5 -2.88 -7.65 6.15
N GLY A 6 -3.36 -8.56 5.29
CA GLY A 6 -4.05 -8.25 4.02
C GLY A 6 -3.20 -8.30 2.74
N PRO A 7 -3.81 -8.56 1.56
CA PRO A 7 -3.11 -8.66 0.28
C PRO A 7 -2.72 -7.29 -0.28
N THR A 8 -1.57 -7.21 -0.97
CA THR A 8 -1.26 -6.05 -1.82
C THR A 8 -2.08 -6.19 -3.10
N HIS A 9 -3.24 -5.53 -3.15
CA HIS A 9 -4.22 -5.66 -4.25
C HIS A 9 -4.87 -4.29 -4.54
N PRO A 10 -5.25 -3.95 -5.79
CA PRO A 10 -5.89 -2.67 -6.11
C PRO A 10 -7.10 -2.35 -5.23
N SER A 11 -7.98 -3.33 -4.99
CA SER A 11 -9.11 -3.20 -4.05
C SER A 11 -8.74 -3.08 -2.55
N ASN A 12 -7.45 -3.12 -2.18
CA ASN A 12 -6.94 -2.89 -0.81
C ASN A 12 -5.97 -1.69 -0.72
N LEU A 13 -5.61 -1.10 -1.86
CA LEU A 13 -4.69 0.04 -1.93
C LEU A 13 -5.48 1.34 -2.00
N LYS A 14 -4.91 2.39 -1.41
CA LYS A 14 -5.46 3.75 -1.40
C LYS A 14 -4.37 4.77 -1.65
N CYS A 15 -4.67 5.72 -2.53
CA CYS A 15 -3.81 6.87 -2.79
C CYS A 15 -4.09 7.93 -1.74
N LEU A 16 -3.14 8.18 -0.85
CA LEU A 16 -3.27 9.17 0.21
C LEU A 16 -2.25 10.30 0.02
N CYS A 17 -2.60 11.50 0.46
CA CYS A 17 -1.60 12.55 0.61
C CYS A 17 -0.71 12.26 1.83
N ARG A 18 0.42 12.98 1.95
CA ARG A 18 1.37 12.79 3.06
C ARG A 18 0.68 12.86 4.43
N PHE A 19 -0.22 13.82 4.63
CA PHE A 19 -0.95 14.00 5.88
C PHE A 19 -1.75 12.74 6.26
N HIS A 20 -2.63 12.27 5.36
CA HIS A 20 -3.43 11.06 5.59
C HIS A 20 -2.57 9.79 5.71
N HIS A 21 -1.44 9.71 5.00
CA HIS A 21 -0.48 8.63 5.18
C HIS A 21 0.07 8.59 6.61
N LEU A 22 0.44 9.74 7.17
CA LEU A 22 0.96 9.80 8.54
C LEU A 22 -0.12 9.43 9.57
N LEU A 23 -1.35 9.92 9.39
CA LEU A 23 -2.49 9.56 10.24
C LEU A 23 -2.73 8.05 10.26
N LYS A 24 -2.88 7.44 9.07
CA LYS A 24 -3.12 5.99 8.91
C LYS A 24 -2.02 5.16 9.54
N THR A 25 -0.76 5.59 9.45
CA THR A 25 0.38 4.75 9.83
C THR A 25 0.82 4.96 11.28
N PHE A 26 0.86 6.20 11.77
CA PHE A 26 1.54 6.55 13.03
C PHE A 26 0.61 7.09 14.11
N TRP A 27 -0.54 7.66 13.74
CA TRP A 27 -1.53 8.15 14.70
C TRP A 27 -2.79 7.28 14.69
N ASN A 28 -2.59 5.96 14.63
CA ASN A 28 -3.64 4.95 14.72
C ASN A 28 -3.70 4.33 16.13
N GLY A 29 -4.79 3.65 16.46
CA GLY A 29 -4.94 2.93 17.73
C GLY A 29 -5.88 3.57 18.74
N ARG A 30 -5.70 3.26 20.02
CA ARG A 30 -6.64 3.69 21.07
C ARG A 30 -6.64 5.21 21.18
N GLY A 31 -7.76 5.84 20.81
CA GLY A 31 -7.86 7.30 20.74
C GLY A 31 -7.13 7.92 19.55
N GLY A 32 -6.73 7.13 18.56
CA GLY A 32 -6.13 7.57 17.31
C GLY A 32 -7.16 7.65 16.17
N TRP A 33 -6.66 7.97 14.98
CA TRP A 33 -7.43 7.88 13.74
C TRP A 33 -7.60 6.42 13.33
N CYS A 34 -8.78 6.09 12.80
CA CYS A 34 -9.00 4.85 12.07
C CYS A 34 -9.61 5.14 10.70
N ASP A 35 -9.47 4.18 9.80
CA ASP A 35 -9.98 4.33 8.44
C ASP A 35 -10.55 3.00 7.94
N ARG A 36 -11.67 3.06 7.22
CA ARG A 36 -12.30 1.92 6.54
C ARG A 36 -12.38 2.22 5.06
N GLN A 37 -11.80 1.33 4.25
CA GLN A 37 -11.88 1.40 2.80
C GLN A 37 -12.98 0.45 2.29
N LEU A 38 -13.84 0.96 1.43
CA LEU A 38 -14.88 0.20 0.73
C LEU A 38 -14.36 -0.32 -0.62
N PRO A 39 -14.99 -1.35 -1.22
CA PRO A 39 -14.53 -1.93 -2.48
C PRO A 39 -14.46 -0.95 -3.66
N ASP A 40 -15.30 0.09 -3.66
CA ASP A 40 -15.35 1.16 -4.66
C ASP A 40 -14.25 2.22 -4.48
N GLY A 41 -13.37 2.04 -3.50
CA GLY A 41 -12.29 2.97 -3.19
C GLY A 41 -12.70 4.13 -2.29
N THR A 42 -13.96 4.21 -1.85
CA THR A 42 -14.40 5.17 -0.83
C THR A 42 -13.69 4.88 0.49
N ILE A 43 -13.20 5.93 1.17
CA ILE A 43 -12.53 5.80 2.47
C ILE A 43 -13.28 6.62 3.50
N ILE A 44 -13.69 5.97 4.58
CA ILE A 44 -14.31 6.58 5.74
C ILE A 44 -13.24 6.71 6.82
N TRP A 45 -12.90 7.95 7.18
CA TRP A 45 -11.97 8.27 8.25
C TRP A 45 -12.74 8.59 9.52
N THR A 46 -12.29 8.06 10.64
CA THR A 46 -12.83 8.42 11.96
C THR A 46 -11.73 9.11 12.76
N ALA A 47 -12.02 10.33 13.20
CA ALA A 47 -11.14 11.10 14.07
C ALA A 47 -11.14 10.53 15.50
N PRO A 48 -10.09 10.82 16.29
CA PRO A 48 -10.05 10.54 17.74
C PRO A 48 -11.29 10.99 18.52
N THR A 49 -11.92 12.08 18.07
CA THR A 49 -13.12 12.64 18.70
C THR A 49 -14.42 11.93 18.30
N GLY A 50 -14.34 10.92 17.42
CA GLY A 50 -15.48 10.17 16.88
C GLY A 50 -16.12 10.76 15.63
N HIS A 51 -15.69 11.94 15.15
CA HIS A 51 -16.21 12.49 13.89
C HIS A 51 -15.76 11.65 12.69
N THR A 52 -16.67 11.48 11.72
CA THR A 52 -16.39 10.73 10.49
C THR A 52 -16.31 11.65 9.28
N TYR A 53 -15.37 11.34 8.38
CA TYR A 53 -15.14 12.07 7.14
C TYR A 53 -15.02 11.08 5.99
N THR A 54 -15.82 11.27 4.96
CA THR A 54 -15.82 10.39 3.78
C THR A 54 -15.06 11.05 2.64
N THR A 55 -14.09 10.32 2.08
CA THR A 55 -13.33 10.73 0.89
C THR A 55 -13.58 9.74 -0.24
N TYR A 56 -13.70 10.26 -1.46
CA TYR A 56 -13.93 9.47 -2.67
C TYR A 56 -12.68 9.48 -3.56
N PRO A 57 -12.47 8.44 -4.38
CA PRO A 57 -11.43 8.48 -5.40
C PRO A 57 -11.62 9.70 -6.31
N GLY A 58 -10.60 10.53 -6.48
CA GLY A 58 -10.69 11.67 -7.41
C GLY A 58 -10.99 11.25 -8.85
N ALA A 59 -10.55 10.05 -9.23
CA ALA A 59 -10.86 9.44 -10.52
C ALA A 59 -12.36 9.14 -10.71
N LEU A 60 -13.16 9.04 -9.65
CA LEU A 60 -14.59 8.75 -9.75
C LEU A 60 -15.34 9.82 -10.56
N HIS A 61 -14.90 11.08 -10.47
CA HIS A 61 -15.53 12.19 -11.18
C HIS A 61 -15.21 12.21 -12.68
N LEU A 62 -13.99 11.80 -13.05
CA LEU A 62 -13.50 11.87 -14.43
C LEU A 62 -13.63 10.54 -15.19
N PHE A 63 -13.48 9.42 -14.47
CA PHE A 63 -13.39 8.06 -15.00
C PHE A 63 -14.14 7.05 -14.11
N PRO A 64 -15.48 7.18 -13.97
CA PRO A 64 -16.26 6.34 -13.07
C PRO A 64 -16.18 4.84 -13.40
N SER A 65 -16.06 4.49 -14.69
CA SER A 65 -15.89 3.09 -15.12
C SER A 65 -14.60 2.43 -14.61
N LEU A 66 -13.54 3.22 -14.42
CA LEU A 66 -12.26 2.75 -13.89
C LEU A 66 -12.25 2.61 -12.36
N CYS A 67 -13.28 3.13 -11.68
CA CYS A 67 -13.42 3.01 -10.22
C CYS A 67 -14.23 1.78 -9.82
N THR A 68 -14.54 0.89 -10.77
CA THR A 68 -15.20 -0.38 -10.47
C THR A 68 -14.28 -1.27 -9.63
N PRO A 69 -14.78 -1.87 -8.53
CA PRO A 69 -13.97 -2.76 -7.68
C PRO A 69 -13.38 -3.92 -8.50
N THR A 70 -12.07 -4.10 -8.43
CA THR A 70 -11.40 -5.21 -9.12
C THR A 70 -11.63 -6.58 -8.47
N ALA A 71 -11.87 -6.63 -7.16
CA ALA A 71 -12.24 -7.85 -6.43
C ALA A 71 -12.88 -7.52 -5.07
N THR A 72 -13.70 -8.45 -4.57
CA THR A 72 -14.11 -8.51 -3.16
C THR A 72 -13.08 -9.33 -2.40
N LEU A 73 -12.28 -8.67 -1.55
CA LEU A 73 -11.15 -9.32 -0.87
C LEU A 73 -11.53 -10.00 0.44
N TRP A 74 -12.62 -9.55 1.05
CA TRP A 74 -13.10 -10.04 2.34
C TRP A 74 -14.60 -10.33 2.20
N PRO A 75 -15.08 -11.50 2.64
CA PRO A 75 -16.51 -11.80 2.63
C PRO A 75 -17.31 -10.94 3.63
N ALA A 76 -16.62 -10.39 4.63
CA ALA A 76 -17.14 -9.49 5.64
C ALA A 76 -16.16 -8.30 5.82
N ASP A 77 -16.11 -7.71 7.01
CA ASP A 77 -15.17 -6.63 7.28
C ASP A 77 -13.70 -7.09 7.20
N PRO A 78 -12.79 -6.25 6.66
CA PRO A 78 -11.37 -6.52 6.67
C PRO A 78 -10.87 -6.81 8.10
N PRO A 79 -9.87 -7.69 8.26
CA PRO A 79 -9.32 -7.98 9.58
C PRO A 79 -8.75 -6.71 10.20
N GLU A 80 -9.15 -6.46 11.45
CA GLU A 80 -8.64 -5.31 12.20
C GLU A 80 -7.17 -5.53 12.53
N VAL A 81 -6.35 -4.56 12.16
CA VAL A 81 -4.93 -4.59 12.49
C VAL A 81 -4.75 -3.89 13.81
N MET A 82 -4.44 -4.64 14.87
CA MET A 82 -3.99 -4.04 16.11
C MET A 82 -2.75 -3.18 15.82
N PRO A 83 -2.80 -1.87 16.10
CA PRO A 83 -1.62 -1.04 15.93
C PRO A 83 -0.56 -1.47 16.92
N ALA A 84 0.66 -1.67 16.42
CA ALA A 84 1.80 -1.98 17.26
C ALA A 84 2.05 -0.83 18.25
N GLU A 85 2.29 -1.17 19.52
CA GLU A 85 2.66 -0.20 20.56
C GLU A 85 3.89 0.61 20.12
N GLY A 86 3.92 1.90 20.45
CA GLY A 86 5.04 2.78 20.12
C GLY A 86 5.10 3.24 18.67
N ARG A 87 4.04 3.08 17.87
CA ARG A 87 3.94 3.70 16.53
C ARG A 87 3.97 5.23 16.58
N GLU A 88 3.62 5.83 17.70
CA GLU A 88 3.82 7.27 17.92
C GLU A 88 5.31 7.66 18.06
N VAL A 89 6.20 6.70 18.33
CA VAL A 89 7.63 6.92 18.59
C VAL A 89 8.40 6.99 17.27
N MET A 90 8.27 8.12 16.59
CA MET A 90 9.03 8.58 15.40
C MET A 90 8.98 7.71 14.12
N MET A 91 9.12 8.39 12.98
CA MET A 91 9.40 7.73 11.71
C MET A 91 10.65 6.85 11.86
N PRO A 92 10.62 5.55 11.49
CA PRO A 92 11.82 4.74 11.51
C PRO A 92 12.89 5.38 10.62
N GLN A 93 14.09 5.58 11.18
CA GLN A 93 15.22 6.05 10.38
C GLN A 93 15.61 4.97 9.38
N ARG A 94 15.91 5.42 8.16
CA ARG A 94 16.27 4.51 7.08
C ARG A 94 17.63 3.87 7.39
N ARG A 95 17.69 2.54 7.43
CA ARG A 95 18.93 1.78 7.72
C ARG A 95 19.95 1.78 6.57
N HIS A 96 19.49 2.03 5.34
CA HIS A 96 20.30 2.03 4.11
C HIS A 96 19.99 3.26 3.28
N THR A 97 20.95 3.80 2.54
CA THR A 97 20.65 4.94 1.65
C THR A 97 19.72 4.52 0.49
N ARG A 98 19.07 5.48 -0.17
CA ARG A 98 18.27 5.18 -1.38
C ARG A 98 19.14 4.57 -2.47
N ALA A 99 20.35 5.12 -2.66
CA ALA A 99 21.31 4.61 -3.63
C ALA A 99 21.66 3.14 -3.38
N GLU A 100 22.00 2.78 -2.14
CA GLU A 100 22.28 1.38 -1.77
C GLU A 100 21.12 0.43 -2.08
N ASN A 101 19.89 0.82 -1.70
CA ASN A 101 18.71 -0.01 -1.96
C ASN A 101 18.47 -0.16 -3.47
N THR A 102 18.63 0.91 -4.25
CA THR A 102 18.52 0.87 -5.71
C THR A 102 19.57 -0.05 -6.31
N THR A 103 20.84 0.06 -5.89
CA THR A 103 21.91 -0.82 -6.37
C THR A 103 21.63 -2.29 -6.04
N LYS A 104 21.18 -2.59 -4.81
CA LYS A 104 20.79 -3.96 -4.40
C LYS A 104 19.63 -4.50 -5.24
N ALA A 105 18.59 -3.69 -5.48
CA ALA A 105 17.44 -4.08 -6.28
C ALA A 105 17.83 -4.38 -7.73
N ILE A 106 18.62 -3.50 -8.36
CA ILE A 106 19.12 -3.71 -9.73
C ILE A 106 19.97 -4.98 -9.81
N ALA A 107 20.85 -5.23 -8.84
CA ALA A 107 21.67 -6.44 -8.82
C ALA A 107 20.83 -7.72 -8.66
N ALA A 108 19.80 -7.69 -7.81
CA ALA A 108 18.87 -8.80 -7.64
C ALA A 108 18.06 -9.06 -8.92
N GLU A 109 17.55 -8.00 -9.56
CA GLU A 109 16.80 -8.09 -10.81
C GLU A 109 17.68 -8.62 -11.96
N ARG A 110 18.93 -8.13 -12.07
CA ARG A 110 19.90 -8.68 -13.03
C ARG A 110 20.10 -10.17 -12.80
N ARG A 111 20.35 -10.60 -11.56
CA ARG A 111 20.51 -12.01 -11.21
C ARG A 111 19.31 -12.87 -11.60
N LEU A 112 18.09 -12.37 -11.42
CA LEU A 112 16.88 -13.08 -11.83
C LEU A 112 16.75 -13.19 -13.36
N ASN A 113 17.28 -12.20 -14.09
CA ASN A 113 17.21 -12.12 -15.54
C ASN A 113 18.44 -12.69 -16.25
N ASP A 114 19.47 -13.16 -15.52
CA ASP A 114 20.75 -13.62 -16.10
C ASP A 114 20.53 -14.69 -17.17
N ASP A 115 19.69 -15.70 -16.90
CA ASP A 115 19.38 -16.78 -17.84
C ASP A 115 18.65 -16.26 -19.10
N LEU A 116 17.71 -15.32 -18.93
CA LEU A 116 16.98 -14.70 -20.05
C LEU A 116 17.93 -13.90 -20.95
N VAL A 117 18.88 -13.19 -20.35
CA VAL A 117 19.91 -12.42 -21.06
C VAL A 117 20.87 -13.36 -21.78
N ALA A 118 21.28 -14.46 -21.14
CA ALA A 118 22.14 -15.48 -21.75
C ALA A 118 21.48 -16.13 -22.98
N GLU A 119 20.19 -16.49 -22.88
CA GLU A 119 19.41 -17.03 -23.99
C GLU A 119 19.33 -16.04 -25.15
N ARG A 120 18.98 -14.78 -24.86
CA ARG A 120 18.85 -13.72 -25.87
C ARG A 120 20.17 -13.44 -26.60
N ASN A 121 21.29 -13.57 -25.91
CA ASN A 121 22.61 -13.31 -26.47
C ASN A 121 23.20 -14.51 -27.21
N LYS A 122 22.49 -15.64 -27.31
CA LYS A 122 22.91 -16.75 -28.17
C LYS A 122 22.95 -16.28 -29.64
N PRO A 123 23.97 -16.67 -30.41
CA PRO A 123 23.98 -16.39 -31.83
C PRO A 123 22.77 -17.08 -32.50
N PRO A 124 22.18 -16.47 -33.53
CA PRO A 124 21.08 -17.08 -34.26
C PRO A 124 21.52 -18.44 -34.84
N PRO A 125 20.63 -19.45 -34.88
CA PRO A 125 20.94 -20.68 -35.59
C PRO A 125 21.16 -20.35 -37.06
N PHE A 126 22.23 -20.93 -37.61
CA PHE A 126 22.66 -20.81 -39.00
C PHE A 126 21.54 -21.14 -40.01
#